data_AF-A0A831LXD1-F1
#
_entry.id   AF-A0A831LXD1-F1
#
_cell.length_a   1.000
_cell.length_b   1.000
_cell.length_c   1.000
_cell.angle_alpha   90.00
_cell.angle_beta   90.00
_cell.angle_gamma   90.00
#
_symmetry.space_group_name_H-M   'P 1'
#
loop_
_entity.id
_entity.type
_entity.pdbx_description
1 polymer ?
#
loop_
_entity_poly.entity_id
_entity_poly.type
_entity_poly.pdbx_seq_one_letter_code
_entity_poly.pdbx_strand_id
1 'polypeptide(L)'
;MAKEWILNSAMNRFQLNFKRNVGPTSESIRQCEPKTVDEWRTYYFSKVRSKEHIIELGKKLYIKITEVIAAEVENITEQDCIDYMLQLVIDRTFDGYITEIKTIYGQLERELGYKIEPAPDKWDRLYNVDFFIKIPNSVTEENKFIGLQIKPVNQGIQLSQIFKEKELQLKTHEKFEKEFGGKVFYIFSSKSNGKKVIMNPEVIEEIREEISRLDK
;
A
#
# COMPACT_ATOMS: atom_id res chain seq x y z
N MET A 1 -24.08 -14.57 -15.79
CA MET A 1 -22.99 -14.28 -14.83
C MET A 1 -21.64 -14.83 -15.31
N ALA A 2 -21.40 -16.14 -15.43
CA ALA A 2 -20.10 -16.66 -15.88
C ALA A 2 -19.68 -16.20 -17.30
N LYS A 3 -20.59 -16.29 -18.29
CA LYS A 3 -20.31 -15.86 -19.68
C LYS A 3 -20.00 -14.36 -19.77
N GLU A 4 -20.74 -13.54 -19.04
CA GLU A 4 -20.57 -12.09 -19.02
C GLU A 4 -19.22 -11.68 -18.43
N TRP A 5 -18.77 -12.38 -17.38
CA TRP A 5 -17.43 -12.16 -16.83
C TRP A 5 -16.33 -12.44 -17.86
N ILE A 6 -16.41 -13.56 -18.60
CA ILE A 6 -15.43 -13.87 -19.66
C ILE A 6 -15.44 -12.81 -20.76
N LEU A 7 -16.63 -12.42 -21.23
CA LEU A 7 -16.78 -11.40 -22.27
C LEU A 7 -16.21 -10.04 -21.83
N ASN A 8 -16.50 -9.62 -20.60
CA ASN A 8 -15.99 -8.36 -20.05
C ASN A 8 -14.48 -8.38 -19.82
N SER A 9 -13.94 -9.48 -19.28
CA SER A 9 -12.49 -9.65 -19.08
C SER A 9 -11.75 -9.60 -20.42
N ALA A 10 -12.24 -10.33 -21.43
CA ALA A 10 -11.65 -10.33 -22.76
C ALA A 10 -11.77 -8.96 -23.46
N MET A 11 -12.93 -8.30 -23.38
CA MET A 11 -13.10 -6.95 -23.95
C MET A 11 -12.12 -5.94 -23.34
N ASN A 12 -11.94 -5.95 -22.02
CA ASN A 12 -11.00 -5.05 -21.35
C ASN A 12 -9.54 -5.39 -21.70
N ARG A 13 -9.17 -6.67 -21.64
CA ARG A 13 -7.80 -7.12 -21.95
C ARG A 13 -7.36 -6.73 -23.35
N PHE A 14 -8.22 -6.98 -24.35
CA PHE A 14 -7.94 -6.60 -25.75
C PHE A 14 -8.42 -5.18 -26.08
N GLN A 15 -8.90 -4.45 -25.08
CA GLN A 15 -9.31 -3.04 -25.13
C GLN A 15 -10.35 -2.75 -26.22
N LEU A 16 -11.19 -3.75 -26.56
CA LEU A 16 -12.21 -3.63 -27.61
C LEU A 16 -13.31 -2.65 -27.20
N ASN A 17 -13.53 -2.46 -25.90
CA ASN A 17 -14.48 -1.50 -25.33
C ASN A 17 -13.92 -0.08 -25.15
N PHE A 18 -12.65 0.19 -25.49
CA PHE A 18 -12.04 1.51 -25.26
C PHE A 18 -12.56 2.55 -26.26
N LYS A 19 -12.53 3.84 -25.88
CA LYS A 19 -13.03 4.99 -26.67
C LYS A 19 -12.54 4.99 -28.13
N ARG A 20 -11.32 4.53 -28.41
CA ARG A 20 -10.80 4.45 -29.80
C ARG A 20 -11.59 3.46 -30.68
N ASN A 21 -12.11 2.38 -30.09
CA ASN A 21 -12.84 1.34 -30.79
C ASN A 21 -14.34 1.66 -30.84
N VAL A 22 -14.97 1.93 -29.69
CA VAL A 22 -16.44 2.13 -29.59
C VAL A 22 -16.87 3.60 -29.58
N GLY A 23 -15.94 4.55 -29.69
CA GLY A 23 -16.22 5.97 -29.59
C GLY A 23 -16.48 6.43 -28.14
N PRO A 24 -16.65 7.75 -27.92
CA PRO A 24 -16.91 8.32 -26.59
C PRO A 24 -18.39 8.13 -26.19
N THR A 25 -18.84 6.90 -25.98
CA THR A 25 -20.26 6.54 -25.75
C THR A 25 -20.95 7.43 -24.71
N SER A 26 -20.33 7.68 -23.55
CA SER A 26 -20.89 8.54 -22.50
C SER A 26 -21.05 10.01 -22.90
N GLU A 27 -20.14 10.54 -23.71
CA GLU A 27 -20.21 11.92 -24.22
C GLU A 27 -21.26 12.00 -25.34
N SER A 28 -21.23 11.06 -26.27
CA SER A 28 -22.14 10.98 -27.40
C SER A 28 -23.59 10.78 -26.97
N ILE A 29 -23.87 9.95 -25.94
CA ILE A 29 -25.25 9.77 -25.46
C ILE A 29 -25.79 11.02 -24.76
N ARG A 30 -24.92 11.79 -24.08
CA ARG A 30 -25.28 13.10 -23.51
C ARG A 30 -25.54 14.15 -24.59
N GLN A 31 -24.81 14.12 -25.70
CA GLN A 31 -25.09 15.00 -26.85
C GLN A 31 -26.36 14.60 -27.61
N CYS A 32 -26.72 13.31 -27.58
CA CYS A 32 -27.91 12.80 -28.25
C CYS A 32 -29.20 13.04 -27.45
N GLU A 33 -29.14 13.04 -26.12
CA GLU A 33 -30.29 13.11 -25.20
C GLU A 33 -31.48 12.20 -25.62
N PRO A 34 -31.25 10.91 -25.95
CA PRO A 34 -32.28 10.06 -26.54
C PRO A 34 -33.37 9.71 -25.52
N LYS A 35 -34.63 9.74 -25.95
CA LYS A 35 -35.79 9.30 -25.15
C LYS A 35 -36.03 7.79 -25.26
N THR A 36 -35.50 7.17 -26.31
CA THR A 36 -35.62 5.73 -26.56
C THR A 36 -34.29 5.10 -26.95
N VAL A 37 -34.18 3.79 -26.77
CA VAL A 37 -32.98 3.05 -27.20
C VAL A 37 -32.80 3.08 -28.72
N ASP A 38 -33.88 3.20 -29.49
CA ASP A 38 -33.81 3.22 -30.95
C ASP A 38 -33.35 4.59 -31.49
N GLU A 39 -33.71 5.69 -30.81
CA GLU A 39 -33.10 7.00 -31.04
C GLU A 39 -31.59 6.95 -30.78
N TRP A 40 -31.18 6.33 -29.67
CA TRP A 40 -29.75 6.14 -29.39
C TRP A 40 -29.05 5.29 -30.44
N ARG A 41 -29.61 4.14 -30.83
CA ARG A 41 -29.02 3.27 -31.87
C ARG A 41 -28.85 4.02 -33.18
N THR A 42 -29.88 4.76 -33.60
CA THR A 42 -29.85 5.54 -34.85
C THR A 42 -28.78 6.63 -34.79
N TYR A 43 -28.69 7.37 -33.69
CA TYR A 43 -27.66 8.38 -33.49
C TYR A 43 -26.25 7.75 -33.47
N TYR A 44 -26.06 6.71 -32.67
CA TYR A 44 -24.76 6.06 -32.49
C TYR A 44 -24.23 5.50 -33.81
N PHE A 45 -25.08 4.76 -34.55
CA PHE A 45 -24.68 4.14 -35.80
C PHE A 45 -24.46 5.12 -36.95
N SER A 46 -25.07 6.30 -36.90
CA SER A 46 -24.87 7.36 -37.89
C SER A 46 -23.71 8.30 -37.56
N LYS A 47 -23.44 8.58 -36.28
CA LYS A 47 -22.51 9.65 -35.86
C LYS A 47 -21.28 9.20 -35.07
N VAL A 48 -21.27 8.00 -34.48
CA VAL A 48 -20.18 7.55 -33.59
C VAL A 48 -19.38 6.42 -34.23
N ARG A 49 -20.04 5.29 -34.51
CA ARG A 49 -19.46 4.10 -35.14
C ARG A 49 -20.54 3.36 -35.92
N SER A 50 -20.24 2.87 -37.11
CA SER A 50 -21.21 2.08 -37.89
C SER A 50 -21.58 0.77 -37.20
N LYS A 51 -22.74 0.22 -37.56
CA LYS A 51 -23.20 -1.09 -37.07
C LYS A 51 -22.25 -2.20 -37.46
N GLU A 52 -21.72 -2.14 -38.69
CA GLU A 52 -20.77 -3.09 -39.25
C GLU A 52 -19.49 -3.10 -38.43
N HIS A 53 -18.97 -1.93 -38.04
CA HIS A 53 -17.79 -1.83 -37.19
C HIS A 53 -18.00 -2.52 -35.82
N ILE A 54 -19.17 -2.34 -35.20
CA ILE A 54 -19.49 -3.01 -33.93
C ILE A 54 -19.61 -4.52 -34.10
N ILE A 55 -20.19 -4.98 -35.22
CA ILE A 55 -20.24 -6.42 -35.56
C ILE A 55 -18.83 -6.98 -35.72
N GLU A 56 -17.94 -6.28 -36.40
CA GLU A 56 -16.55 -6.70 -36.58
C GLU A 56 -15.77 -6.75 -35.26
N LEU A 57 -16.02 -5.81 -34.33
CA LEU A 57 -15.49 -5.91 -32.96
C LEU A 57 -16.00 -7.16 -32.24
N GLY A 58 -17.26 -7.53 -32.43
CA GLY A 58 -17.84 -8.77 -31.89
C GLY A 58 -17.17 -10.03 -32.44
N LYS A 59 -16.91 -10.09 -33.76
CA LYS A 59 -16.17 -11.20 -34.39
C LYS A 59 -14.72 -11.28 -33.88
N LYS A 60 -14.06 -10.14 -33.73
CA LYS A 60 -12.71 -10.07 -33.13
C LYS A 60 -12.71 -10.58 -31.68
N LEU A 61 -13.70 -10.19 -30.88
CA LEU A 61 -13.85 -10.68 -29.51
C LEU A 61 -13.99 -12.21 -29.48
N TYR A 62 -14.80 -12.78 -30.38
CA TYR A 62 -14.96 -14.23 -30.50
C TYR A 62 -13.61 -14.92 -30.75
N ILE A 63 -12.88 -14.52 -31.80
CA ILE A 63 -11.55 -15.06 -32.14
C ILE A 63 -10.59 -14.94 -30.95
N LYS A 64 -10.55 -13.78 -30.29
CA LYS A 64 -9.68 -13.58 -29.12
C LYS A 64 -9.99 -14.50 -27.95
N ILE A 65 -11.26 -14.86 -27.75
CA ILE A 65 -11.64 -15.79 -26.69
C ILE A 65 -11.33 -17.24 -27.11
N THR A 66 -11.78 -17.65 -28.29
CA THR A 66 -11.76 -19.06 -28.71
C THR A 66 -10.39 -19.54 -29.17
N GLU A 67 -9.52 -18.64 -29.63
CA GLU A 67 -8.18 -19.01 -30.09
C GLU A 67 -7.12 -18.58 -29.08
N VAL A 68 -7.06 -17.29 -28.74
CA VAL A 68 -5.98 -16.75 -27.91
C VAL A 68 -6.14 -17.13 -26.44
N ILE A 69 -7.27 -16.76 -25.81
CA ILE A 69 -7.50 -17.07 -24.39
C ILE A 69 -7.59 -18.58 -24.17
N ALA A 70 -8.27 -19.32 -25.06
CA ALA A 70 -8.36 -20.77 -24.93
C ALA A 70 -6.98 -21.43 -24.93
N ALA A 71 -6.12 -21.12 -25.91
CA ALA A 71 -4.76 -21.67 -25.96
C ALA A 71 -3.91 -21.25 -24.75
N GLU A 72 -4.04 -20.01 -24.27
CA GLU A 72 -3.34 -19.57 -23.06
C GLU A 72 -3.80 -20.31 -21.81
N VAL A 73 -5.11 -20.56 -21.67
CA VAL A 73 -5.67 -21.32 -20.54
C VAL A 73 -5.23 -22.77 -20.59
N GLU A 74 -5.21 -23.38 -21.77
CA GLU A 74 -4.72 -24.76 -21.97
C GLU A 74 -3.24 -24.92 -21.61
N ASN A 75 -2.45 -23.84 -21.72
CA ASN A 75 -1.04 -23.85 -21.34
C ASN A 75 -0.80 -23.67 -19.83
N ILE A 76 -1.81 -23.32 -19.04
CA ILE A 76 -1.66 -23.16 -17.59
C ILE A 76 -1.65 -24.55 -16.95
N THR A 77 -0.57 -24.85 -16.22
CA THR A 77 -0.46 -26.09 -15.44
C THR A 77 -0.98 -25.91 -14.03
N GLU A 78 -1.21 -27.03 -13.33
CA GLU A 78 -1.53 -27.00 -11.90
C GLU A 78 -0.40 -26.37 -11.08
N GLN A 79 0.85 -26.64 -11.45
CA GLN A 79 2.02 -26.08 -10.76
C GLN A 79 2.08 -24.55 -10.91
N ASP A 80 1.79 -24.00 -12.09
CA ASP A 80 1.73 -22.54 -12.28
C ASP A 80 0.72 -21.88 -11.34
N CYS A 81 -0.44 -22.53 -11.13
CA CYS A 81 -1.45 -22.06 -10.19
C CYS A 81 -0.95 -22.11 -8.74
N ILE A 82 -0.31 -23.20 -8.34
CA ILE A 82 0.25 -23.38 -6.99
C ILE A 82 1.34 -22.33 -6.73
N ASP A 83 2.29 -22.19 -7.65
CA ASP A 83 3.41 -21.26 -7.54
C ASP A 83 2.92 -19.81 -7.49
N TYR A 84 1.93 -19.45 -8.31
CA TYR A 84 1.34 -18.11 -8.26
C TYR A 84 0.69 -17.83 -6.90
N MET A 85 0.01 -18.81 -6.31
CA MET A 85 -0.62 -18.64 -4.98
C MET A 85 0.43 -18.52 -3.87
N LEU A 86 1.49 -19.34 -3.90
CA LEU A 86 2.59 -19.24 -2.95
C LEU A 86 3.30 -17.89 -3.06
N GLN A 87 3.63 -17.46 -4.28
CA GLN A 87 4.26 -16.17 -4.53
C GLN A 87 3.37 -15.01 -4.05
N LEU A 88 2.06 -15.08 -4.30
CA LEU A 88 1.12 -14.04 -3.90
C LEU A 88 1.01 -13.93 -2.38
N VAL A 89 0.93 -15.05 -1.67
CA VAL A 89 0.66 -15.09 -0.23
C VAL A 89 1.94 -14.90 0.60
N ILE A 90 3.05 -15.50 0.19
CA ILE A 90 4.31 -15.45 0.93
C ILE A 90 5.18 -14.32 0.41
N ASP A 91 5.69 -14.43 -0.81
CA ASP A 91 6.76 -13.56 -1.32
C ASP A 91 6.29 -12.11 -1.43
N ARG A 92 5.16 -11.87 -2.09
CA ARG A 92 4.64 -10.50 -2.28
C ARG A 92 4.22 -9.85 -0.97
N THR A 93 3.69 -10.63 -0.02
CA THR A 93 3.34 -10.12 1.31
C THR A 93 4.59 -9.71 2.07
N PHE A 94 5.63 -10.55 2.05
CA PHE A 94 6.91 -10.25 2.68
C PHE A 94 7.61 -9.06 2.02
N ASP A 95 7.67 -9.00 0.69
CA ASP A 95 8.25 -7.88 -0.05
C ASP A 95 7.52 -6.57 0.24
N GLY A 96 6.19 -6.62 0.34
CA GLY A 96 5.37 -5.49 0.75
C GLY A 96 5.75 -4.99 2.15
N TYR A 97 5.84 -5.90 3.12
CA TYR A 97 6.27 -5.60 4.49
C TYR A 97 7.70 -5.04 4.55
N ILE A 98 8.66 -5.64 3.85
CA ILE A 98 10.05 -5.17 3.82
C ILE A 98 10.15 -3.79 3.18
N THR A 99 9.39 -3.53 2.12
CA THR A 99 9.34 -2.20 1.49
C THR A 99 8.77 -1.15 2.47
N GLU A 100 7.73 -1.52 3.19
CA GLU A 100 7.12 -0.69 4.23
C GLU A 100 8.12 -0.38 5.35
N ILE A 101 8.82 -1.40 5.86
CA ILE A 101 9.89 -1.27 6.86
C ILE A 101 10.98 -0.33 6.35
N LYS A 102 11.60 -0.64 5.20
CA LYS A 102 12.77 0.09 4.71
C LYS A 102 12.51 1.58 4.47
N THR A 103 11.27 1.98 4.22
CA THR A 103 10.96 3.39 3.97
C THR A 103 10.97 4.27 5.22
N ILE A 104 10.53 3.81 6.39
CA ILE A 104 10.57 4.59 7.64
C ILE A 104 11.89 4.39 8.37
N TYR A 105 12.31 3.14 8.58
CA TYR A 105 13.54 2.88 9.33
C TYR A 105 14.77 3.27 8.53
N GLY A 106 14.80 3.01 7.22
CA GLY A 106 15.91 3.46 6.39
C GLY A 106 16.02 5.00 6.33
N GLN A 107 14.94 5.75 6.58
CA GLN A 107 15.05 7.20 6.80
C GLN A 107 15.69 7.49 8.16
N LEU A 108 15.17 6.92 9.24
CA LEU A 108 15.69 7.12 10.60
C LEU A 108 17.13 6.65 10.78
N GLU A 109 17.52 5.47 10.29
CA GLU A 109 18.88 4.95 10.37
C GLU A 109 19.88 5.84 9.63
N ARG A 110 19.50 6.38 8.46
CA ARG A 110 20.35 7.33 7.71
C ARG A 110 20.50 8.66 8.44
N GLU A 111 19.42 9.17 9.02
CA GLU A 111 19.42 10.45 9.72
C GLU A 111 20.11 10.39 11.09
N LEU A 112 20.00 9.26 11.78
CA LEU A 112 20.56 9.07 13.13
C LEU A 112 21.95 8.44 13.10
N GLY A 113 22.29 7.67 12.07
CA GLY A 113 23.56 6.92 12.00
C GLY A 113 23.60 5.67 12.87
N TYR A 114 22.45 5.23 13.41
CA TYR A 114 22.32 4.03 14.24
C TYR A 114 21.40 3.02 13.57
N LYS A 115 21.68 1.73 13.80
CA LYS A 115 20.82 0.63 13.39
C LYS A 115 19.55 0.60 14.24
N ILE A 116 18.41 0.37 13.59
CA ILE A 116 17.10 0.23 14.24
C ILE A 116 16.66 -1.23 14.16
N GLU A 117 16.23 -1.78 15.29
CA GLU A 117 15.85 -3.19 15.40
C GLU A 117 14.41 -3.34 15.88
N PRO A 118 13.66 -4.35 15.40
CA PRO A 118 12.31 -4.63 15.91
C PRO A 118 12.37 -5.04 17.38
N ALA A 119 11.46 -4.49 18.18
CA ALA A 119 11.39 -4.83 19.59
C ALA A 119 10.88 -6.28 19.78
N PRO A 120 11.37 -7.01 20.79
CA PRO A 120 10.79 -8.31 21.16
C PRO A 120 9.32 -8.16 21.56
N ASP A 121 8.50 -9.20 21.35
CA ASP A 121 7.08 -9.24 21.76
C ASP A 121 6.82 -8.75 23.20
N LYS A 122 7.73 -9.04 24.12
CA LYS A 122 7.62 -8.62 25.52
C LYS A 122 7.64 -7.09 25.64
N TRP A 123 8.43 -6.41 24.82
CA TRP A 123 8.58 -4.96 24.87
C TRP A 123 7.38 -4.23 24.28
N ASP A 124 6.84 -4.73 23.17
CA ASP A 124 5.57 -4.26 22.60
C ASP A 124 4.45 -4.32 23.66
N ARG A 125 4.26 -5.50 24.29
CA ARG A 125 3.18 -5.70 25.27
C ARG A 125 3.34 -4.94 26.59
N LEU A 126 4.56 -4.76 27.08
CA LEU A 126 4.81 -4.15 28.39
C LEU A 126 5.08 -2.65 28.32
N TYR A 127 5.68 -2.20 27.21
CA TYR A 127 6.18 -0.84 27.08
C TYR A 127 5.52 -0.07 25.94
N ASN A 128 4.82 -0.72 25.01
CA ASN A 128 4.37 -0.10 23.75
C ASN A 128 5.59 0.45 23.00
N VAL A 129 6.50 -0.46 22.65
CA VAL A 129 7.71 -0.16 21.89
C VAL A 129 7.72 -1.09 20.70
N ASP A 130 7.62 -0.53 19.50
CA ASP A 130 7.61 -1.29 18.25
C ASP A 130 9.06 -1.63 17.81
N PHE A 131 9.98 -0.67 17.98
CA PHE A 131 11.39 -0.77 17.57
C PHE A 131 12.30 -0.16 18.63
N PHE A 132 13.60 -0.44 18.56
CA PHE A 132 14.57 0.18 19.43
C PHE A 132 15.89 0.51 18.72
N ILE A 133 16.63 1.44 19.34
CA ILE A 133 18.01 1.74 19.01
C ILE A 133 18.86 1.29 20.19
N LYS A 134 19.89 0.49 19.91
CA LYS A 134 20.88 0.09 20.90
C LYS A 134 21.98 1.14 20.98
N ILE A 135 22.19 1.70 22.17
CA ILE A 135 23.25 2.67 22.45
C ILE A 135 24.34 1.97 23.26
N PRO A 136 25.51 1.70 22.64
CA PRO A 136 26.67 1.19 23.37
C PRO A 136 27.06 2.20 24.44
N ASN A 137 27.34 1.74 25.66
CA ASN A 137 27.89 2.61 26.68
C ASN A 137 29.42 2.55 26.62
N SER A 138 30.08 3.71 26.59
CA SER A 138 31.54 3.82 26.52
C SER A 138 32.23 3.63 27.88
N VAL A 139 31.46 3.66 28.98
CA VAL A 139 31.94 3.62 30.37
C VAL A 139 31.56 2.30 31.07
N THR A 140 30.41 1.71 30.74
CA THR A 140 29.91 0.44 31.32
C THR A 140 29.73 -0.63 30.24
N GLU A 141 29.78 -1.91 30.63
CA GLU A 141 29.52 -3.03 29.69
C GLU A 141 28.03 -3.17 29.31
N GLU A 142 27.15 -2.39 29.94
CA GLU A 142 25.70 -2.46 29.75
C GLU A 142 25.25 -1.49 28.67
N ASN A 143 24.47 -1.99 27.71
CA ASN A 143 23.90 -1.16 26.66
C ASN A 143 22.64 -0.45 27.16
N LYS A 144 22.47 0.81 26.78
CA LYS A 144 21.21 1.54 26.96
C LYS A 144 20.37 1.40 25.69
N PHE A 145 19.05 1.58 25.81
CA PHE A 145 18.14 1.44 24.67
C PHE A 145 17.20 2.63 24.57
N ILE A 146 17.01 3.12 23.36
CA ILE A 146 15.95 4.09 23.02
C ILE A 146 14.82 3.30 22.37
N GLY A 147 13.58 3.49 22.83
CA GLY A 147 12.40 2.89 22.23
C GLY A 147 11.79 3.79 21.16
N LEU A 148 11.16 3.18 20.16
CA LEU A 148 10.49 3.84 19.05
C LEU A 148 9.09 3.24 18.89
N GLN A 149 8.05 4.08 18.96
CA GLN A 149 6.66 3.71 18.68
C GLN A 149 6.19 4.42 17.41
N ILE A 150 5.83 3.67 16.39
CA ILE A 150 5.32 4.20 15.12
C ILE A 150 3.81 4.22 15.14
N LYS A 151 3.24 5.37 14.80
CA LYS A 151 1.79 5.52 14.63
C LYS A 151 1.50 6.04 13.23
N PRO A 152 0.68 5.33 12.43
CA PRO A 152 0.24 5.84 11.14
C PRO A 152 -0.71 7.02 11.34
N VAL A 153 -0.49 8.12 10.62
CA VAL A 153 -1.35 9.29 10.58
C VAL A 153 -1.95 9.48 9.18
N ASN A 154 -3.28 9.49 9.10
CA ASN A 154 -4.04 9.74 7.86
C ASN A 154 -4.60 11.17 7.87
N GLN A 155 -4.88 11.73 6.68
CA GLN A 155 -5.68 12.95 6.56
C GLN A 155 -7.09 12.67 7.11
N GLY A 156 -7.34 13.10 8.35
CA GLY A 156 -8.61 12.88 9.05
C GLY A 156 -8.52 12.17 10.40
N ILE A 157 -7.32 11.79 10.89
CA ILE A 157 -7.21 11.29 12.27
C ILE A 157 -7.52 12.40 13.27
N GLN A 158 -8.44 12.11 14.19
CA GLN A 158 -8.66 12.93 15.38
C GLN A 158 -7.40 12.88 16.25
N LEU A 159 -6.57 13.91 16.16
CA LEU A 159 -5.44 14.17 17.06
C LEU A 159 -5.75 13.81 18.52
N SER A 160 -6.99 14.06 18.97
CA SER A 160 -7.48 13.74 20.31
C SER A 160 -7.38 12.25 20.70
N GLN A 161 -7.49 11.30 19.78
CA GLN A 161 -7.32 9.88 20.09
C GLN A 161 -5.85 9.52 20.30
N ILE A 162 -4.96 10.05 19.45
CA ILE A 162 -3.51 9.87 19.60
C ILE A 162 -3.02 10.48 20.92
N PHE A 163 -3.52 11.67 21.29
CA PHE A 163 -3.17 12.30 22.57
C PHE A 163 -3.65 11.50 23.79
N LYS A 164 -4.87 10.95 23.75
CA LYS A 164 -5.37 10.06 24.82
C LYS A 164 -4.55 8.78 24.94
N GLU A 165 -4.20 8.18 23.82
CA GLU A 165 -3.36 6.97 23.80
C GLU A 165 -1.96 7.27 24.35
N LYS A 166 -1.37 8.41 23.97
CA LYS A 166 -0.09 8.90 24.50
C LYS A 166 -0.11 9.09 26.01
N GLU A 167 -1.18 9.65 26.57
CA GLU A 167 -1.35 9.79 28.03
C GLU A 167 -1.43 8.43 28.74
N LEU A 168 -2.10 7.45 28.14
CA LEU A 168 -2.21 6.09 28.69
C LEU A 168 -0.87 5.34 28.65
N GLN A 169 -0.09 5.53 27.57
CA GLN A 169 1.21 4.88 27.35
C GLN A 169 2.37 5.58 28.07
N LEU A 170 2.18 6.80 28.58
CA LEU A 170 3.23 7.53 29.30
C LEU A 170 3.81 6.71 30.46
N LYS A 171 2.95 6.04 31.24
CA LYS A 171 3.39 5.20 32.37
C LYS A 171 4.24 4.02 31.94
N THR A 172 3.96 3.44 30.77
CA THR A 172 4.74 2.31 30.25
C THR A 172 6.07 2.79 29.67
N HIS A 173 6.09 3.98 29.05
CA HIS A 173 7.32 4.60 28.56
C HIS A 173 8.25 5.03 29.70
N GLU A 174 7.72 5.60 30.78
CA GLU A 174 8.50 5.90 31.99
C GLU A 174 9.09 4.63 32.61
N LYS A 175 8.34 3.51 32.56
CA LYS A 175 8.84 2.21 33.02
C LYS A 175 9.98 1.71 32.13
N PHE A 176 9.85 1.86 30.81
CA PHE A 176 10.91 1.54 29.86
C PHE A 176 12.17 2.36 30.13
N GLU A 177 12.05 3.68 30.31
CA GLU A 177 13.18 4.57 30.58
C GLU A 177 13.89 4.21 31.88
N LYS A 178 13.15 3.84 32.93
CA LYS A 178 13.73 3.37 34.21
C LYS A 178 14.49 2.05 34.07
N GLU A 179 14.04 1.16 33.19
CA GLU A 179 14.59 -0.19 33.03
C GLU A 179 15.75 -0.25 32.01
N PHE A 180 15.69 0.57 30.95
CA PHE A 180 16.63 0.52 29.82
C PHE A 180 17.40 1.83 29.59
N GLY A 181 17.12 2.86 30.40
CA GLY A 181 17.85 4.12 30.47
C GLY A 181 17.44 5.19 29.46
N GLY A 182 16.96 4.80 28.28
CA GLY A 182 16.56 5.73 27.22
C GLY A 182 15.05 5.91 27.10
N LYS A 183 14.64 7.05 26.56
CA LYS A 183 13.22 7.39 26.32
C LYS A 183 12.60 6.59 25.18
N VAL A 184 11.27 6.62 25.12
CA VAL A 184 10.47 6.12 24.00
C VAL A 184 9.91 7.28 23.18
N PHE A 185 10.17 7.30 21.88
CA PHE A 185 9.75 8.36 20.97
C PHE A 185 8.61 7.91 20.05
N TYR A 186 7.63 8.79 19.84
CA TYR A 186 6.58 8.56 18.85
C TYR A 186 7.01 9.06 17.47
N ILE A 187 6.91 8.20 16.47
CA ILE A 187 7.15 8.55 15.08
C ILE A 187 5.82 8.46 14.33
N PHE A 188 5.34 9.61 13.87
CA PHE A 188 4.15 9.70 13.04
C PHE A 188 4.53 9.45 11.59
N SER A 189 3.91 8.46 10.96
CA SER A 189 4.16 8.13 9.55
C SER A 189 2.90 8.31 8.71
N SER A 190 3.02 8.92 7.53
CA SER A 190 1.93 8.98 6.56
C SER A 190 2.36 8.50 5.20
N LYS A 191 1.40 8.06 4.38
CA LYS A 191 1.65 7.63 3.01
C LYS A 191 1.52 8.84 2.08
N SER A 192 2.63 9.27 1.48
CA SER A 192 2.67 10.32 0.46
C SER A 192 3.25 9.76 -0.83
N ASN A 193 2.52 9.88 -1.95
CA ASN A 193 2.93 9.38 -3.27
C ASN A 193 3.45 7.93 -3.28
N GLY A 194 2.79 7.04 -2.54
CA GLY A 194 3.15 5.63 -2.46
C GLY A 194 4.31 5.29 -1.51
N LYS A 195 4.95 6.28 -0.88
CA LYS A 195 6.04 6.09 0.11
C LYS A 195 5.57 6.52 1.50
N LYS A 196 6.08 5.86 2.55
CA LYS A 196 5.89 6.35 3.92
C LYS A 196 6.89 7.47 4.21
N VAL A 197 6.40 8.52 4.86
CA VAL A 197 7.16 9.74 5.24
C VAL A 197 6.91 10.02 6.71
N ILE A 198 7.94 10.47 7.43
CA ILE A 198 7.85 10.94 8.81
C ILE A 198 7.16 12.31 8.85
N MET A 199 6.14 12.44 9.68
CA MET A 199 5.27 13.63 9.76
C MET A 199 5.62 14.57 10.90
N ASN A 200 6.42 14.10 11.86
CA ASN A 200 6.99 14.87 12.96
C ASN A 200 8.53 14.86 12.87
N PRO A 201 9.12 15.50 11.85
CA PRO A 201 10.57 15.44 11.61
C PRO A 201 11.42 15.93 12.80
N GLU A 202 10.87 16.77 13.68
CA GLU A 202 11.51 17.25 14.91
C GLU A 202 11.95 16.10 15.84
N VAL A 203 11.26 14.95 15.79
CA VAL A 203 11.59 13.78 16.62
C VAL A 203 12.99 13.25 16.34
N ILE A 204 13.52 13.47 15.14
CA ILE A 204 14.87 13.03 14.77
C ILE A 204 15.91 13.75 15.61
N GLU A 205 15.75 15.06 15.81
CA GLU A 205 16.66 15.84 16.65
C GLU A 205 16.51 15.47 18.13
N GLU A 206 15.27 15.27 18.60
CA GLU A 206 15.02 14.80 19.98
C GLU A 206 15.71 13.46 20.26
N ILE A 207 15.69 12.52 19.30
CA ILE A 207 16.39 11.24 19.41
C ILE A 207 17.91 11.47 19.42
N ARG A 208 18.47 12.35 18.59
CA ARG A 208 19.92 12.65 18.59
C ARG A 208 20.39 13.23 19.92
N GLU A 209 19.60 14.13 20.51
CA GLU A 209 19.88 14.69 21.83
C GLU A 209 19.89 13.60 22.91
N GLU A 210 18.93 12.67 22.83
CA GLU A 210 18.85 11.54 23.75
C GLU A 210 20.02 10.56 23.58
N ILE A 211 20.42 10.27 22.34
CA ILE A 211 21.64 9.48 22.07
C ILE A 211 22.85 10.16 22.74
N SER A 212 23.01 11.46 22.54
CA SER A 212 24.11 12.24 23.13
C SER A 212 24.06 12.30 24.66
N ARG A 213 22.87 12.16 25.27
CA ARG A 213 22.70 12.03 26.72
C ARG A 213 23.12 10.64 27.22
N LEU A 214 22.83 9.60 26.45
CA LEU A 214 23.05 8.20 26.82
C LEU A 214 24.50 7.72 26.61
N ASP A 215 25.20 8.33 25.65
CA ASP A 215 26.62 8.08 25.31
C ASP A 215 27.61 8.66 26.35
N LYS A 216 27.10 9.40 27.35
CA LYS A 216 27.84 9.85 28.53
C LYS A 216 27.70 8.87 29.70
#